data_AF-A0A849E8T4-F1
#
_entry.id   AF-A0A849E8T4-F1
#
_cell.length_a   1.000
_cell.length_b   1.000
_cell.length_c   1.000
_cell.angle_alpha   90.00
_cell.angle_beta   90.00
_cell.angle_gamma   90.00
#
_symmetry.space_group_name_H-M   'P 1'
#
loop_
_entity.id
_entity.type
_entity.pdbx_description
1 polymer ?
#
loop_
_entity_poly.entity_id
_entity_poly.type
_entity_poly.pdbx_seq_one_letter_code
_entity_poly.pdbx_strand_id
1 'polypeptide(L)'
;ETLMLAGQLTREDQLDPSSNGFQQGIEIYRGMLAATPAYAVLTSATNTRADQIETGRKWLRLNLMTTRLGLALHPVSQALQEYPEMATHYKSAHDMLAEPGHTVQMLGRLGFGPKVQETPRWPLETRIAHE
;
A
#
# COMPACT_ATOMS: atom_id res chain seq x y z
N GLU A 1 3.12 7.47 20.10
CA GLU A 1 2.34 7.64 21.35
C GLU A 1 2.90 8.72 22.27
N THR A 2 4.23 8.80 22.50
CA THR A 2 4.85 9.85 23.33
C THR A 2 4.54 11.29 22.88
N LEU A 3 4.51 11.55 21.57
CA LEU A 3 4.16 12.88 21.02
C LEU A 3 2.68 13.23 21.19
N MET A 4 1.78 12.24 21.13
CA MET A 4 0.36 12.43 21.42
C MET A 4 0.15 12.74 22.91
N LEU A 5 0.83 11.99 23.79
CA LEU A 5 0.78 12.21 25.24
C LEU A 5 1.35 13.57 25.65
N ALA A 6 2.34 14.07 24.93
CA ALA A 6 2.91 15.40 25.15
C ALA A 6 2.06 16.55 24.55
N GLY A 7 0.92 16.25 23.91
CA GLY A 7 0.07 17.24 23.25
C GLY A 7 0.69 17.89 22.01
N GLN A 8 1.82 17.37 21.53
CA GLN A 8 2.53 17.87 20.35
C GLN A 8 1.98 17.27 19.05
N LEU A 9 1.16 16.23 19.15
CA LEU A 9 0.41 15.64 18.06
C LEU A 9 -1.04 15.48 18.54
N THR A 10 -1.99 16.18 17.92
CA THR A 10 -3.42 16.07 18.24
C THR A 10 -4.16 15.37 17.10
N ARG A 11 -5.39 14.92 17.36
CA ARG A 11 -6.22 14.36 16.29
C ARG A 11 -6.74 15.46 15.37
N GLU A 12 -7.09 16.61 15.94
CA GLU A 12 -7.54 17.79 15.19
C GLU A 12 -6.47 18.25 14.19
N ASP A 13 -5.21 18.39 14.63
CA ASP A 13 -4.11 18.84 13.75
C ASP A 13 -3.82 17.83 12.62
N GLN A 14 -4.01 16.53 12.87
CA GLN A 14 -3.82 15.50 11.83
C GLN A 14 -4.92 15.49 10.77
N LEU A 15 -6.10 16.04 11.09
CA LEU A 15 -7.20 16.18 10.14
C LEU A 15 -7.14 17.50 9.38
N ASP A 16 -6.41 18.50 9.88
CA ASP A 16 -6.20 19.78 9.22
C ASP A 16 -5.12 19.67 8.13
N PRO A 17 -5.49 19.76 6.84
CA PRO A 17 -4.53 19.68 5.76
C PRO A 17 -3.53 20.84 5.75
N SER A 18 -3.82 21.94 6.43
CA SER A 18 -2.91 23.09 6.54
C SER A 18 -1.90 22.97 7.68
N SER A 19 -2.04 21.97 8.55
CA SER A 19 -1.13 21.78 9.68
C SER A 19 0.26 21.35 9.22
N ASN A 20 1.29 21.75 9.99
CA ASN A 20 2.66 21.34 9.75
C ASN A 20 2.81 19.81 9.76
N GLY A 21 2.09 19.12 10.65
CA GLY A 21 2.12 17.67 10.76
C GLY A 21 1.59 16.98 9.50
N PHE A 22 0.46 17.45 8.98
CA PHE A 22 -0.12 16.94 7.75
C PHE A 22 0.81 17.19 6.54
N GLN A 23 1.30 18.42 6.39
CA GLN A 23 2.21 18.78 5.30
C GLN A 23 3.51 17.99 5.33
N GLN A 24 4.08 17.75 6.52
CA GLN A 24 5.26 16.90 6.66
C GLN A 24 4.99 15.45 6.23
N GLY A 25 3.79 14.92 6.52
CA GLY A 25 3.35 13.62 6.03
C GLY A 25 3.30 13.58 4.51
N ILE A 26 2.73 14.60 3.87
CA ILE A 26 2.69 14.73 2.40
C ILE A 26 4.11 14.73 1.81
N GLU A 27 5.04 15.49 2.38
CA GLU A 27 6.42 15.55 1.89
C GLU A 27 7.15 14.20 2.00
N ILE A 28 6.91 13.43 3.07
CA ILE A 28 7.45 12.07 3.20
C ILE A 28 6.96 11.19 2.05
N TYR A 29 5.65 11.21 1.75
CA TYR A 29 5.11 10.42 0.64
C TYR A 29 5.60 10.90 -0.73
N ARG A 30 5.69 12.22 -0.95
CA ARG A 30 6.23 12.79 -2.20
C ARG A 30 7.66 12.34 -2.44
N GLY A 31 8.55 12.52 -1.46
CA GLY A 31 9.95 12.09 -1.57
C GLY A 31 10.07 10.59 -1.82
N MET A 32 9.28 9.80 -1.08
CA MET A 32 9.24 8.35 -1.23
C MET A 32 8.80 7.91 -2.65
N LEU A 33 7.72 8.48 -3.17
CA LEU A 33 7.17 8.11 -4.48
C LEU A 33 8.04 8.61 -5.63
N ALA A 34 8.60 9.82 -5.54
CA ALA A 34 9.51 10.37 -6.54
C ALA A 34 10.83 9.61 -6.66
N ALA A 35 11.35 9.08 -5.54
CA ALA A 35 12.57 8.26 -5.53
C ALA A 35 12.35 6.80 -5.96
N THR A 36 11.14 6.43 -6.41
CA THR A 36 10.81 5.05 -6.79
C THR A 36 11.26 4.74 -8.21
N PRO A 37 12.21 3.80 -8.42
CA PRO A 37 12.71 3.51 -9.76
C PRO A 37 11.74 2.67 -10.60
N ALA A 38 10.88 1.87 -9.96
CA ALA A 38 9.91 1.03 -10.64
C ALA A 38 8.64 0.81 -9.81
N TYR A 39 7.51 0.64 -10.50
CA TYR A 39 6.24 0.23 -9.91
C TYR A 39 5.84 -1.14 -10.43
N ALA A 40 5.29 -1.96 -9.54
CA ALA A 40 4.65 -3.23 -9.88
C ALA A 40 3.14 -3.05 -9.81
N VAL A 41 2.46 -3.41 -10.89
CA VAL A 41 1.00 -3.37 -11.01
C VAL A 41 0.50 -4.77 -11.34
N LEU A 42 -0.50 -5.24 -10.61
CA LEU A 42 -1.23 -6.46 -10.99
C LEU A 42 -2.67 -6.08 -11.34
N THR A 43 -3.12 -6.55 -12.50
CA THR A 43 -4.47 -6.35 -13.00
C THR A 43 -5.21 -7.67 -13.19
N SER A 44 -6.53 -7.60 -13.25
CA SER A 44 -7.41 -8.72 -13.60
C SER A 44 -8.51 -8.26 -14.55
N ALA A 45 -9.06 -9.19 -15.33
CA ALA A 45 -10.11 -8.87 -16.30
C ALA A 45 -11.41 -8.38 -15.63
N THR A 46 -11.68 -8.82 -14.40
CA THR A 46 -12.82 -8.38 -13.60
C THR A 46 -12.41 -8.14 -12.14
N ASN A 47 -13.34 -7.73 -11.28
CA ASN A 47 -13.10 -7.56 -9.84
C ASN A 47 -13.83 -8.61 -8.97
N THR A 48 -13.85 -9.86 -9.41
CA THR A 48 -14.49 -10.92 -8.63
C THR A 48 -13.64 -11.33 -7.43
N ARG A 49 -14.24 -12.02 -6.44
CA ARG A 49 -13.46 -12.60 -5.33
C ARG A 49 -12.43 -13.62 -5.79
N ALA A 50 -12.72 -14.38 -6.84
CA ALA A 50 -11.74 -15.30 -7.42
C ALA A 50 -10.52 -14.55 -7.98
N ASP A 51 -10.74 -13.45 -8.70
CA ASP A 51 -9.67 -12.60 -9.23
C ASP A 51 -8.81 -12.00 -8.13
N GLN A 52 -9.42 -11.54 -7.04
CA GLN A 52 -8.70 -10.98 -5.90
C GLN A 52 -7.82 -12.03 -5.21
N ILE A 53 -8.34 -13.24 -4.98
CA ILE A 53 -7.56 -14.34 -4.38
C ILE A 53 -6.39 -14.73 -5.29
N GLU A 54 -6.64 -14.89 -6.58
CA GLU A 54 -5.58 -15.25 -7.53
C GLU A 54 -4.55 -14.13 -7.65
N THR A 55 -4.98 -12.87 -7.65
CA THR A 55 -4.06 -11.73 -7.64
C THR A 55 -3.24 -11.67 -6.35
N GLY A 56 -3.85 -11.96 -5.20
CA GLY A 56 -3.14 -12.09 -3.93
C GLY A 56 -2.06 -13.18 -3.97
N ARG A 57 -2.34 -14.33 -4.60
CA ARG A 57 -1.35 -15.40 -4.83
C ARG A 57 -0.20 -14.93 -5.72
N LYS A 58 -0.50 -14.19 -6.79
CA LYS A 58 0.53 -13.60 -7.66
C LYS A 58 1.38 -12.56 -6.92
N TRP A 59 0.75 -11.72 -6.11
CA TRP A 59 1.43 -10.72 -5.27
C TRP A 59 2.40 -11.36 -4.28
N LEU A 60 2.00 -12.44 -3.60
CA LEU A 60 2.88 -13.19 -2.71
C LEU A 60 4.09 -13.78 -3.44
N ARG A 61 3.89 -14.34 -4.64
CA ARG A 61 5.01 -14.85 -5.47
C ARG A 61 5.98 -13.73 -5.86
N LEU A 62 5.43 -12.57 -6.26
CA LEU A 62 6.24 -11.39 -6.53
C LEU A 62 7.05 -10.99 -5.29
N ASN A 63 6.42 -10.88 -4.13
CA ASN A 63 7.08 -10.48 -2.87
C ASN A 63 8.22 -11.46 -2.47
N LEU A 64 7.99 -12.76 -2.58
CA LEU A 64 9.03 -13.77 -2.30
C LEU A 64 10.18 -13.69 -3.31
N MET A 65 9.86 -13.47 -4.60
CA MET A 65 10.87 -13.30 -5.64
C MET A 65 11.72 -12.05 -5.42
N THR A 66 11.10 -10.91 -5.12
CA THR A 66 11.82 -9.65 -4.86
C THR A 66 12.72 -9.80 -3.65
N THR A 67 12.24 -10.47 -2.60
CA THR A 67 13.04 -10.78 -1.40
C THR A 67 14.27 -11.62 -1.76
N ARG A 68 14.11 -12.68 -2.57
CA ARG A 68 15.22 -13.52 -3.03
C ARG A 68 16.26 -12.74 -3.82
N LEU A 69 15.83 -11.72 -4.58
CA LEU A 69 16.70 -10.88 -5.40
C LEU A 69 17.34 -9.72 -4.63
N GLY A 70 17.07 -9.58 -3.32
CA GLY A 70 17.55 -8.46 -2.51
C GLY A 70 16.85 -7.12 -2.83
N LEU A 71 15.67 -7.17 -3.43
CA LEU A 71 14.81 -6.01 -3.70
C LEU A 71 13.79 -5.81 -2.58
N ALA A 72 13.40 -4.57 -2.37
CA ALA A 72 12.31 -4.16 -1.50
C ALA A 72 11.03 -3.91 -2.31
N LEU A 73 9.91 -4.41 -1.79
CA LEU A 73 8.57 -4.21 -2.35
C LEU A 73 7.67 -3.60 -1.28
N HIS A 74 7.10 -2.42 -1.55
CA HIS A 74 6.18 -1.72 -0.64
C HIS A 74 4.84 -1.45 -1.34
N PRO A 75 3.73 -2.05 -0.88
CA PRO A 75 2.39 -1.75 -1.41
C PRO A 75 2.02 -0.28 -1.19
N VAL A 76 1.41 0.36 -2.19
CA VAL A 76 0.91 1.76 -2.12
C VAL A 76 -0.50 1.84 -2.70
N SER A 77 -1.45 1.15 -2.06
CA SER A 77 -2.82 0.96 -2.55
C SER A 77 -3.78 2.11 -2.22
N GLN A 78 -3.30 3.26 -1.77
CA GLN A 78 -4.15 4.40 -1.37
C GLN A 78 -5.06 4.85 -2.53
N ALA A 79 -4.53 4.95 -3.75
CA ALA A 79 -5.32 5.29 -4.93
C ALA A 79 -6.35 4.22 -5.32
N LEU A 80 -6.26 3.00 -4.76
CA LEU A 80 -7.12 1.87 -5.08
C LEU A 80 -8.25 1.65 -4.07
N GLN A 81 -8.44 2.57 -3.13
CA GLN A 81 -9.50 2.43 -2.14
C GLN A 81 -10.88 2.72 -2.75
N GLU A 82 -11.89 1.94 -2.35
CA GLU A 82 -13.23 1.92 -2.96
C GLU A 82 -14.23 2.87 -2.27
N TYR A 83 -13.78 3.73 -1.34
CA TYR A 83 -14.65 4.71 -0.69
C TYR A 83 -14.87 5.96 -1.55
N PRO A 84 -16.02 6.66 -1.40
CA PRO A 84 -16.45 7.71 -2.34
C PRO A 84 -15.41 8.83 -2.58
N GLU A 85 -14.70 9.24 -1.54
CA GLU A 85 -13.69 10.29 -1.58
C GLU A 85 -12.49 9.93 -2.48
N MET A 86 -12.25 8.64 -2.72
CA MET A 86 -11.19 8.16 -3.62
C MET A 86 -11.68 7.87 -5.04
N ALA A 87 -12.97 8.02 -5.37
CA ALA A 87 -13.51 7.62 -6.66
C ALA A 87 -12.74 8.22 -7.85
N THR A 88 -12.35 9.49 -7.78
CA THR A 88 -11.54 10.16 -8.82
C THR A 88 -10.14 9.54 -8.94
N HIS A 89 -9.48 9.26 -7.82
CA HIS A 89 -8.15 8.65 -7.80
C HIS A 89 -8.18 7.19 -8.25
N TYR A 90 -9.19 6.44 -7.81
CA TYR A 90 -9.48 5.07 -8.21
C TYR A 90 -9.65 4.99 -9.72
N LYS A 91 -10.51 5.84 -10.30
CA LYS A 91 -10.70 5.89 -11.75
C LYS A 91 -9.41 6.23 -12.48
N SER A 92 -8.69 7.27 -12.04
CA SER A 92 -7.43 7.67 -12.68
C SER A 92 -6.36 6.58 -12.64
N ALA A 93 -6.28 5.81 -11.55
CA ALA A 93 -5.35 4.69 -11.45
C ALA A 93 -5.72 3.58 -12.45
N HIS A 94 -7.02 3.27 -12.58
CA HIS A 94 -7.50 2.27 -13.53
C HIS A 94 -7.28 2.69 -14.99
N ASP A 95 -7.61 3.93 -15.34
CA ASP A 95 -7.40 4.47 -16.68
C ASP A 95 -5.93 4.44 -17.10
N MET A 96 -5.01 4.63 -16.15
CA MET A 96 -3.56 4.70 -16.41
C MET A 96 -2.89 3.33 -16.43
N LEU A 97 -3.34 2.40 -15.57
CA LEU A 97 -2.56 1.21 -15.24
C LEU A 97 -3.24 -0.11 -15.66
N ALA A 98 -4.47 -0.06 -16.16
CA ALA A 98 -5.20 -1.23 -16.63
C ALA A 98 -5.75 -1.05 -18.05
N GLU A 99 -6.00 -2.18 -18.70
CA GLU A 99 -6.73 -2.19 -19.97
C GLU A 99 -8.20 -1.79 -19.75
N PRO A 100 -8.90 -1.28 -20.77
CA PRO A 100 -10.32 -0.93 -20.66
C PRO A 100 -11.15 -2.10 -20.13
N GLY A 101 -11.87 -1.88 -19.03
CA GLY A 101 -12.71 -2.89 -18.36
C GLY A 101 -11.96 -3.77 -17.35
N HIS A 102 -10.63 -3.72 -17.29
CA HIS A 102 -9.84 -4.44 -16.29
C HIS A 102 -9.77 -3.67 -14.97
N THR A 103 -9.41 -4.38 -13.91
CA THR A 103 -9.26 -3.84 -12.55
C THR A 103 -7.79 -3.82 -12.15
N VAL A 104 -7.33 -2.71 -11.57
CA VAL A 104 -6.03 -2.64 -10.87
C VAL A 104 -6.22 -3.20 -9.48
N GLN A 105 -5.68 -4.39 -9.25
CA GLN A 105 -5.84 -5.12 -7.99
C GLN A 105 -4.77 -4.74 -6.96
N MET A 106 -3.52 -4.58 -7.41
CA MET A 106 -2.39 -4.27 -6.54
C MET A 106 -1.47 -3.26 -7.20
N LEU A 107 -0.98 -2.31 -6.42
CA LEU A 107 0.04 -1.34 -6.80
C LEU A 107 1.11 -1.32 -5.71
N GLY A 108 2.38 -1.43 -6.09
CA GLY A 108 3.49 -1.24 -5.17
C GLY A 108 4.71 -0.64 -5.83
N ARG A 109 5.55 -0.03 -5.00
CA ARG A 109 6.86 0.47 -5.38
C ARG A 109 7.92 -0.62 -5.18
N LEU A 110 8.82 -0.73 -6.15
CA LEU A 110 9.87 -1.74 -6.24
C LEU A 110 11.23 -1.07 -6.41
N GLY A 111 12.23 -1.52 -5.67
CA GLY A 111 13.61 -1.04 -5.82
C GLY A 111 14.53 -1.56 -4.74
N PHE A 112 15.58 -0.82 -4.43
CA PHE A 112 16.46 -1.10 -3.31
C PHE A 112 16.07 -0.23 -2.12
N GLY A 113 16.13 -0.79 -0.92
CA GLY A 113 15.74 -0.10 0.31
C GLY A 113 16.58 -0.58 1.50
N PRO A 114 16.47 0.12 2.64
CA PRO A 114 17.17 -0.29 3.86
C PRO A 114 16.64 -1.64 4.35
N LYS A 115 17.49 -2.36 5.10
CA LYS A 115 17.03 -3.53 5.86
C LYS A 115 16.16 -3.03 7.02
N VAL A 116 14.90 -3.47 7.03
CA VAL A 116 13.93 -3.12 8.08
C VAL A 116 13.73 -4.28 9.05
N GLN A 117 13.32 -3.97 10.28
CA GLN A 117 12.93 -5.00 11.24
C GLN A 117 11.61 -5.66 10.84
N GLU A 118 11.43 -6.91 11.27
CA GLU A 118 10.19 -7.64 11.06
C GLU A 118 9.06 -6.98 11.84
N THR A 119 7.91 -6.82 11.18
CA THR A 119 6.70 -6.33 11.84
C THR A 119 6.12 -7.43 12.75
N PRO A 120 5.51 -7.08 13.89
CA PRO A 120 4.94 -8.07 14.80
C PRO A 120 3.89 -8.95 14.09
N ARG A 121 3.79 -10.21 14.50
CA ARG A 121 2.79 -11.18 14.01
C ARG A 121 2.01 -11.75 15.19
N TRP A 122 0.74 -12.06 14.96
CA TRP A 122 -0.05 -12.82 15.91
C TRP A 122 0.54 -14.24 16.05
N PRO A 123 0.52 -14.84 17.25
CA PRO A 123 0.94 -16.22 17.42
C PRO A 123 0.06 -17.18 16.61
N LEU A 124 0.64 -18.24 16.07
CA LEU A 124 0.05 -19.14 15.09
C LEU A 124 -1.23 -19.84 15.59
N GLU A 125 -1.14 -20.37 16.79
CA GLU A 125 -2.14 -20.99 17.66
C GLU A 125 -3.38 -20.11 17.89
N THR A 126 -3.28 -18.79 17.68
CA THR A 126 -4.45 -17.90 17.73
C THR A 126 -5.20 -17.80 16.40
N ARG A 127 -4.63 -18.34 15.32
CA ARG A 127 -5.10 -18.19 13.92
C ARG A 127 -5.29 -19.51 13.17
N ILE A 128 -4.83 -20.64 13.71
CA ILE A 128 -5.11 -21.98 13.19
C ILE A 128 -6.12 -22.66 14.13
N ALA A 129 -7.22 -23.15 13.57
CA ALA A 129 -8.14 -24.01 14.31
C ALA A 129 -7.46 -25.35 14.58
N HIS A 130 -7.43 -25.76 15.84
CA HIS A 130 -7.06 -27.12 16.21
C HIS A 130 -8.31 -27.99 16.10
N GLU A 131 -8.21 -29.12 15.40
CA GLU A 131 -9.23 -30.18 15.42
C GLU A 131 -9.35 -30.82 16.81
#